data_AF-A0A952DDH4-F1
#
_entry.id   AF-A0A952DDH4-F1
#
_cell.length_a   1.000
_cell.length_b   1.000
_cell.length_c   1.000
_cell.angle_alpha   90.00
_cell.angle_beta   90.00
_cell.angle_gamma   90.00
#
_symmetry.space_group_name_H-M   'P 1'
#
loop_
_entity.id
_entity.type
_entity.pdbx_description
1 polymer ?
#
loop_
_entity_poly.entity_id
_entity_poly.type
_entity_poly.pdbx_seq_one_letter_code
_entity_poly.pdbx_strand_id
1 'polypeptide(L)'
;MFSLAHTITPSNPDYIDNIAGSYYAMDEWDSSIVYYYRLIEIDTLAFNGYLGLWKIAFHQSKDYNEAARIMQHAIDVGLEGHQCAPYIIYAKIANGEYLEAVHIANALGTQYPNYPYLQFYYLAFIDVAQNNEVGFCENIQEALNKGLPCSFVTPGITDYMDKMLEHTRVQEIIKTHCQ
;
A
#
# COMPACT_ATOMS: atom_id res chain seq x y z
N MET A 1 -15.10 -13.94 -37.24
CA MET A 1 -14.81 -12.65 -37.91
C MET A 1 -15.73 -11.60 -37.32
N PHE A 2 -15.34 -11.00 -36.19
CA PHE A 2 -16.06 -9.89 -35.58
C PHE A 2 -15.65 -8.60 -36.29
N SER A 3 -16.56 -8.12 -37.13
CA SER A 3 -16.42 -6.92 -37.94
C SER A 3 -16.49 -5.66 -37.08
N LEU A 4 -15.43 -4.86 -37.13
CA LEU A 4 -15.49 -3.41 -37.24
C LEU A 4 -16.31 -2.65 -36.19
N ALA A 5 -16.14 -2.97 -34.91
CA ALA A 5 -16.23 -1.94 -33.88
C ALA A 5 -14.84 -1.31 -33.77
N HIS A 6 -14.58 -0.29 -34.59
CA HIS A 6 -13.54 0.69 -34.29
C HIS A 6 -14.06 1.51 -33.10
N THR A 7 -14.22 0.84 -31.94
CA THR A 7 -14.42 1.48 -30.65
C THR A 7 -13.32 2.51 -30.54
N ILE A 8 -13.69 3.74 -30.21
CA ILE A 8 -12.75 4.77 -29.79
C ILE A 8 -12.15 4.24 -28.51
N THR A 9 -11.19 3.32 -28.63
CA THR A 9 -10.45 2.76 -27.53
C THR A 9 -9.68 3.95 -26.97
N PRO A 10 -10.07 4.45 -25.80
CA PRO A 10 -9.45 5.63 -25.25
C PRO A 10 -7.98 5.30 -25.09
N SER A 11 -7.10 6.04 -25.75
CA SER A 11 -5.65 5.87 -25.62
C SER A 11 -5.10 6.73 -24.49
N ASN A 12 -5.94 7.57 -23.89
CA ASN A 12 -5.58 8.39 -22.74
C ASN A 12 -5.57 7.52 -21.47
N PRO A 13 -4.41 7.34 -20.81
CA PRO A 13 -4.30 6.60 -19.55
C PRO A 13 -5.31 7.04 -18.48
N ASP A 14 -5.55 8.35 -18.33
CA ASP A 14 -6.48 8.87 -17.32
C ASP A 14 -7.91 8.39 -17.55
N TYR A 15 -8.32 8.30 -18.81
CA TYR A 15 -9.67 7.83 -19.14
C TYR A 15 -9.80 6.32 -18.94
N ILE A 16 -8.74 5.56 -19.23
CA ILE A 16 -8.69 4.11 -18.97
C ILE A 16 -8.75 3.84 -17.47
N ASP A 17 -7.99 4.59 -16.67
CA ASP A 17 -8.00 4.49 -15.21
C ASP A 17 -9.40 4.78 -14.64
N ASN A 18 -10.05 5.84 -15.12
CA ASN A 18 -11.42 6.15 -14.74
C ASN A 18 -12.42 5.04 -15.11
N ILE A 19 -12.27 4.40 -16.28
CA ILE A 19 -13.11 3.24 -16.63
C ILE A 19 -12.82 2.07 -15.69
N ALA A 20 -11.55 1.73 -15.46
CA ALA A 20 -11.15 0.63 -14.60
C ALA A 20 -11.71 0.81 -13.18
N GLY A 21 -11.58 2.02 -12.63
CA GLY A 21 -12.13 2.41 -11.34
C GLY A 21 -13.66 2.41 -11.30
N SER A 22 -14.34 2.76 -12.40
CA SER A 22 -15.80 2.68 -12.49
C SER A 22 -16.31 1.24 -12.43
N TYR A 23 -15.68 0.34 -13.19
CA TYR A 23 -15.98 -1.10 -13.12
C TYR A 23 -15.67 -1.67 -11.73
N TYR A 24 -14.54 -1.27 -11.12
CA TYR A 24 -14.21 -1.63 -9.75
C TYR A 24 -15.32 -1.21 -8.78
N ALA A 25 -15.81 0.03 -8.87
CA ALA A 25 -16.86 0.55 -7.98
C ALA A 25 -18.23 -0.11 -8.20
N MET A 26 -18.43 -0.78 -9.33
CA MET A 26 -19.63 -1.57 -9.66
C MET A 26 -19.49 -3.06 -9.30
N ASP A 27 -18.40 -3.44 -8.64
CA ASP A 27 -18.01 -4.83 -8.37
C ASP A 27 -17.84 -5.70 -9.63
N GLU A 28 -17.64 -5.06 -10.80
CA GLU A 28 -17.36 -5.73 -12.07
C GLU A 28 -15.86 -5.99 -12.22
N TRP A 29 -15.34 -6.89 -11.38
CA TRP A 29 -13.90 -7.13 -11.24
C TRP A 29 -13.22 -7.59 -12.51
N ASP A 30 -13.83 -8.49 -13.28
CA ASP A 30 -13.26 -9.01 -14.53
C ASP A 30 -13.05 -7.88 -15.55
N SER A 31 -14.07 -7.01 -15.70
CA SER A 31 -13.98 -5.82 -16.53
C SER A 31 -12.89 -4.88 -16.02
N SER A 32 -12.85 -4.61 -14.71
CA SER A 32 -11.85 -3.74 -14.09
C SER A 32 -10.41 -4.23 -14.33
N ILE A 33 -10.16 -5.53 -14.15
CA ILE A 33 -8.87 -6.18 -14.40
C ILE A 33 -8.41 -5.94 -15.83
N VAL A 34 -9.30 -6.12 -16.83
CA VAL A 34 -8.97 -5.90 -18.25
C VAL A 34 -8.48 -4.46 -18.48
N TYR A 35 -9.14 -3.46 -17.90
CA TYR A 35 -8.73 -2.08 -18.07
C TYR A 35 -7.47 -1.70 -17.28
N TYR A 36 -7.24 -2.28 -16.10
CA TYR A 36 -5.99 -2.08 -15.37
C TYR A 36 -4.78 -2.70 -16.10
N TYR A 37 -4.91 -3.90 -16.67
CA TYR A 37 -3.85 -4.45 -17.52
C TYR A 37 -3.61 -3.58 -18.75
N ARG A 38 -4.66 -3.06 -19.37
CA ARG A 38 -4.53 -2.14 -20.50
C ARG A 38 -3.83 -0.84 -20.14
N LEU A 39 -4.00 -0.35 -18.91
CA LEU A 39 -3.25 0.81 -18.41
C LEU A 39 -1.75 0.51 -18.36
N ILE A 40 -1.37 -0.66 -17.84
CA ILE A 40 0.01 -1.15 -17.76
C ILE A 40 0.62 -1.40 -19.15
N GLU A 41 -0.19 -1.87 -20.11
CA GLU A 41 0.25 -2.06 -21.51
C GLU A 41 0.63 -0.73 -22.19
N ILE A 42 -0.09 0.34 -21.86
CA ILE A 42 0.17 1.68 -22.42
C ILE A 42 1.33 2.36 -21.71
N ASP A 43 1.37 2.26 -20.39
CA ASP A 43 2.46 2.76 -19.56
C ASP A 43 2.83 1.70 -18.51
N THR A 44 3.97 1.07 -18.72
CA THR A 44 4.47 0.00 -17.85
C THR A 44 4.79 0.50 -16.44
N LEU A 45 4.94 1.82 -16.24
CA LEU A 45 5.16 2.45 -14.95
C LEU A 45 3.87 3.04 -14.34
N ALA A 46 2.70 2.77 -14.92
CA ALA A 46 1.43 3.25 -14.41
C ALA A 46 1.06 2.59 -13.07
N PHE A 47 1.46 3.23 -11.97
CA PHE A 47 1.20 2.76 -10.61
C PHE A 47 -0.27 2.48 -10.33
N ASN A 48 -1.19 3.29 -10.86
CA ASN A 48 -2.64 3.08 -10.68
C ASN A 48 -3.11 1.73 -11.23
N GLY A 49 -2.48 1.22 -12.30
CA GLY A 49 -2.78 -0.09 -12.88
C GLY A 49 -2.45 -1.21 -11.91
N TYR A 50 -1.22 -1.20 -11.38
CA TYR A 50 -0.77 -2.17 -10.38
C TYR A 50 -1.57 -2.06 -9.08
N LEU A 51 -1.85 -0.84 -8.62
CA LEU A 51 -2.64 -0.61 -7.42
C LEU A 51 -4.07 -1.13 -7.58
N GLY A 52 -4.68 -0.95 -8.75
CA GLY A 52 -6.00 -1.49 -9.07
C GLY A 52 -6.03 -3.02 -8.98
N LEU A 53 -5.08 -3.69 -9.66
CA LEU A 53 -4.94 -5.14 -9.61
C LEU A 53 -4.66 -5.65 -8.18
N TRP A 54 -3.79 -4.96 -7.44
CA TRP A 54 -3.50 -5.27 -6.04
C TRP A 54 -4.76 -5.19 -5.17
N LYS A 55 -5.57 -4.14 -5.30
CA LYS A 55 -6.82 -3.98 -4.54
C LYS A 55 -7.78 -5.14 -4.79
N ILE A 56 -7.93 -5.56 -6.05
CA ILE A 56 -8.80 -6.69 -6.42
C ILE A 56 -8.25 -8.00 -5.83
N ALA A 57 -6.95 -8.26 -5.94
CA ALA A 57 -6.34 -9.45 -5.33
C ALA A 57 -6.48 -9.45 -3.80
N PHE A 58 -6.19 -8.33 -3.16
CA PHE A 58 -6.15 -8.19 -1.70
C PHE A 58 -7.54 -8.20 -1.05
N HIS A 59 -8.48 -7.38 -1.53
CA HIS A 59 -9.79 -7.23 -0.89
C HIS A 59 -10.82 -8.24 -1.37
N GLN A 60 -10.90 -8.43 -2.69
CA GLN A 60 -11.96 -9.25 -3.28
C GLN A 60 -11.56 -10.73 -3.33
N SER A 61 -10.38 -11.04 -3.86
CA SER A 61 -9.92 -12.43 -3.97
C SER A 61 -9.34 -12.96 -2.66
N LYS A 62 -8.93 -12.06 -1.76
CA LYS A 62 -8.15 -12.37 -0.54
C LYS A 62 -6.92 -13.23 -0.83
N ASP A 63 -6.38 -13.10 -2.04
CA ASP A 63 -5.16 -13.76 -2.46
C ASP A 63 -3.99 -12.83 -2.15
N TYR A 64 -3.53 -12.89 -0.92
CA TYR A 64 -2.46 -12.03 -0.42
C TYR A 64 -1.11 -12.34 -1.08
N ASN A 65 -0.90 -13.59 -1.51
CA ASN A 65 0.30 -13.96 -2.26
C ASN A 65 0.31 -13.29 -3.63
N GLU A 66 -0.83 -13.32 -4.33
CA GLU A 66 -0.96 -12.64 -5.62
C GLU A 66 -0.86 -11.13 -5.47
N ALA A 67 -1.49 -10.55 -4.44
CA ALA A 67 -1.35 -9.13 -4.15
C ALA A 67 0.13 -8.74 -3.96
N ALA A 68 0.87 -9.49 -3.14
CA ALA A 68 2.30 -9.27 -2.97
C ALA A 68 3.08 -9.40 -4.30
N ARG A 69 2.75 -10.41 -5.11
CA ARG A 69 3.40 -10.66 -6.41
C ARG A 69 3.16 -9.54 -7.41
N ILE A 70 1.95 -8.96 -7.47
CA ILE A 70 1.63 -7.83 -8.35
C ILE A 70 2.55 -6.64 -8.04
N MET A 71 2.71 -6.31 -6.75
CA MET A 71 3.55 -5.18 -6.33
C MET A 71 5.04 -5.49 -6.46
N GLN A 72 5.46 -6.74 -6.25
CA GLN A 72 6.84 -7.15 -6.55
C GLN A 72 7.13 -7.03 -8.04
N HIS A 73 6.20 -7.44 -8.90
CA HIS A 73 6.34 -7.29 -10.35
C HIS A 73 6.44 -5.82 -10.76
N ALA A 74 5.66 -4.93 -10.12
CA ALA A 74 5.76 -3.49 -10.34
C ALA A 74 7.18 -2.97 -10.05
N ILE A 75 7.81 -3.42 -8.97
CA ILE A 75 9.21 -3.11 -8.65
C ILE A 75 10.15 -3.66 -9.73
N ASP A 76 9.96 -4.92 -10.14
CA ASP A 76 10.81 -5.60 -11.12
C ASP A 76 10.81 -4.90 -12.48
N VAL A 77 9.70 -4.26 -12.87
CA VAL A 77 9.60 -3.48 -14.12
C VAL A 77 10.05 -2.02 -13.97
N GLY A 78 10.38 -1.57 -12.77
CA GLY A 78 11.03 -0.28 -12.52
C GLY A 78 10.24 0.73 -11.71
N LEU A 79 9.07 0.40 -11.15
CA LEU A 79 8.42 1.30 -10.19
C LEU A 79 9.27 1.40 -8.91
N GLU A 80 9.20 2.57 -8.27
CA GLU A 80 10.01 2.84 -7.09
C GLU A 80 9.54 1.96 -5.92
N GLY A 81 10.46 1.17 -5.36
CA GLY A 81 10.13 0.21 -4.30
C GLY A 81 9.52 0.85 -3.05
N HIS A 82 9.87 2.08 -2.66
CA HIS A 82 9.20 2.75 -1.54
C HIS A 82 7.72 3.06 -1.79
N GLN A 83 7.29 3.16 -3.05
CA GLN A 83 5.87 3.29 -3.40
C GLN A 83 5.14 1.94 -3.33
N CYS A 84 5.81 0.84 -3.67
CA CYS A 84 5.20 -0.49 -3.82
C CYS A 84 5.30 -1.37 -2.54
N ALA A 85 6.44 -1.32 -1.84
CA ALA A 85 6.72 -2.13 -0.66
C ALA A 85 5.67 -2.02 0.46
N PRO A 86 5.03 -0.87 0.74
CA PRO A 86 3.94 -0.79 1.70
C PRO A 86 2.82 -1.81 1.43
N TYR A 87 2.46 -1.98 0.16
CA TYR A 87 1.41 -2.89 -0.27
C TYR A 87 1.83 -4.36 -0.17
N ILE A 88 3.12 -4.65 -0.35
CA ILE A 88 3.68 -5.98 -0.06
C ILE A 88 3.62 -6.25 1.44
N ILE A 89 4.02 -5.27 2.27
CA ILE A 89 3.96 -5.39 3.75
C ILE A 89 2.52 -5.65 4.19
N TYR A 90 1.53 -4.91 3.68
CA TYR A 90 0.12 -5.15 4.00
C TYR A 90 -0.35 -6.54 3.60
N ALA A 91 0.02 -7.02 2.40
CA ALA A 91 -0.26 -8.38 1.96
C ALA A 91 0.36 -9.43 2.89
N LYS A 92 1.63 -9.26 3.27
CA LYS A 92 2.32 -10.17 4.21
C LYS A 92 1.69 -10.18 5.59
N ILE A 93 1.33 -9.02 6.14
CA ILE A 93 0.60 -8.91 7.41
C ILE A 93 -0.75 -9.65 7.33
N ALA A 94 -1.53 -9.43 6.26
CA ALA A 94 -2.83 -10.07 6.08
C ALA A 94 -2.72 -11.59 5.92
N ASN A 95 -1.60 -12.08 5.36
CA ASN A 95 -1.29 -13.50 5.24
C ASN A 95 -0.67 -14.11 6.52
N GLY A 96 -0.41 -13.31 7.56
CA GLY A 96 0.24 -13.76 8.80
C GLY A 96 1.77 -13.93 8.69
N GLU A 97 2.37 -13.48 7.61
CA GLU A 97 3.80 -13.61 7.29
C GLU A 97 4.61 -12.45 7.90
N TYR A 98 4.51 -12.28 9.22
CA TYR A 98 5.07 -11.13 9.93
C TYR A 98 6.60 -11.02 9.82
N LEU A 99 7.32 -12.14 9.81
CA LEU A 99 8.79 -12.12 9.68
C LEU A 99 9.23 -11.55 8.33
N GLU A 100 8.50 -11.88 7.25
CA GLU A 100 8.77 -11.33 5.93
C GLU A 100 8.40 -9.85 5.87
N ALA A 101 7.27 -9.47 6.48
CA ALA A 101 6.89 -8.06 6.60
C ALA A 101 7.97 -7.23 7.32
N VAL A 102 8.53 -7.74 8.42
CA VAL A 102 9.63 -7.10 9.15
C VAL A 102 10.89 -7.00 8.28
N HIS A 103 11.23 -8.06 7.54
CA HIS A 103 12.38 -8.05 6.64
C HIS A 103 12.26 -6.94 5.59
N ILE A 104 11.09 -6.80 4.98
CA ILE A 104 10.81 -5.77 3.97
C ILE A 104 10.84 -4.36 4.60
N ALA A 105 10.22 -4.17 5.76
CA ALA A 105 10.24 -2.88 6.47
C ALA A 105 11.67 -2.44 6.82
N ASN A 106 12.53 -3.36 7.27
CA ASN A 106 13.94 -3.06 7.54
C ASN A 106 14.73 -2.71 6.26
N ALA A 107 14.42 -3.37 5.14
CA ALA A 107 15.04 -3.05 3.86
C ALA A 107 14.69 -1.63 3.40
N LEU A 108 13.47 -1.14 3.66
CA LEU A 108 13.04 0.22 3.28
C LEU A 108 13.93 1.31 3.88
N GLY A 109 14.23 1.23 5.18
CA GLY A 109 15.07 2.23 5.85
C GLY A 109 16.50 2.28 5.31
N THR A 110 17.00 1.16 4.78
CA THR A 110 18.34 1.07 4.19
C THR A 110 18.36 1.50 2.73
N GLN A 111 17.35 1.11 1.95
CA GLN A 111 17.28 1.38 0.50
C GLN A 111 16.83 2.82 0.19
N TYR A 112 16.04 3.42 1.09
CA TYR A 112 15.47 4.75 0.90
C TYR A 112 15.86 5.68 2.04
N PRO A 113 17.14 6.10 2.12
CA PRO A 113 17.64 6.93 3.22
C PRO A 113 16.98 8.32 3.28
N ASN A 114 16.31 8.75 2.20
CA ASN A 114 15.52 9.99 2.16
C ASN A 114 14.19 9.88 2.91
N TYR A 115 13.74 8.66 3.22
CA TYR A 115 12.51 8.38 3.96
C TYR A 115 12.81 7.44 5.14
N PRO A 116 13.70 7.83 6.06
CA PRO A 116 14.23 6.92 7.07
C PRO A 116 13.18 6.53 8.13
N TYR A 117 12.06 7.26 8.18
CA TYR A 117 10.91 6.94 9.02
C TYR A 117 10.09 5.74 8.49
N LEU A 118 10.16 5.38 7.20
CA LEU A 118 9.29 4.35 6.62
C LEU A 118 9.49 2.99 7.28
N GLN A 119 10.73 2.62 7.60
CA GLN A 119 11.03 1.39 8.33
C GLN A 119 10.21 1.31 9.62
N PHE A 120 10.35 2.31 10.49
CA PHE A 120 9.71 2.32 11.79
C PHE A 120 8.19 2.49 11.67
N TYR A 121 7.73 3.29 10.71
CA TYR A 121 6.31 3.43 10.43
C TYR A 121 5.66 2.08 10.08
N TYR A 122 6.28 1.29 9.19
CA TYR A 122 5.74 -0.02 8.83
C TYR A 122 5.97 -1.11 9.89
N LEU A 123 7.02 -1.02 10.69
CA LEU A 123 7.16 -1.88 11.88
C LEU A 123 6.02 -1.63 12.87
N ALA A 124 5.56 -0.39 13.04
CA ALA A 124 4.41 -0.10 13.88
C ALA A 124 3.13 -0.80 13.37
N PHE A 125 2.86 -0.86 12.06
CA PHE A 125 1.73 -1.63 11.53
C PHE A 125 1.82 -3.12 11.85
N ILE A 126 3.03 -3.69 11.80
CA ILE A 126 3.26 -5.10 12.14
C ILE A 126 2.96 -5.32 13.61
N ASP A 127 3.42 -4.43 14.48
CA ASP A 127 3.14 -4.47 15.91
C ASP A 127 1.65 -4.38 16.23
N VAL A 128 0.90 -3.53 15.51
CA VAL A 128 -0.57 -3.49 15.62
C VAL A 128 -1.17 -4.86 15.32
N ALA A 129 -0.77 -5.49 14.20
CA ALA A 129 -1.30 -6.79 13.81
C ALA A 129 -0.95 -7.91 14.80
N GLN A 130 0.16 -7.77 15.53
CA GLN A 130 0.59 -8.69 16.58
C GLN A 130 0.10 -8.29 17.98
N ASN A 131 -0.67 -7.21 18.09
CA ASN A 131 -1.11 -6.63 19.37
C ASN A 131 0.06 -6.30 20.32
N ASN A 132 1.22 -5.94 19.76
CA ASN A 132 2.45 -5.59 20.45
C ASN A 132 2.50 -4.08 20.74
N GLU A 133 1.82 -3.66 21.80
CA GLU A 133 1.70 -2.24 22.16
C GLU A 133 3.06 -1.58 22.48
N VAL A 134 3.98 -2.32 23.10
CA VAL A 134 5.31 -1.81 23.45
C VAL A 134 6.11 -1.51 22.20
N GLY A 135 6.18 -2.47 21.27
CA GLY A 135 6.85 -2.28 19.98
C GLY A 135 6.22 -1.15 19.17
N PHE A 136 4.88 -1.08 19.15
CA PHE A 136 4.16 0.00 18.49
C PHE A 136 4.59 1.37 18.99
N CYS A 137 4.62 1.57 20.32
CA CYS A 137 5.03 2.84 20.92
C CYS A 137 6.49 3.19 20.54
N GLU A 138 7.39 2.23 20.60
CA GLU A 138 8.81 2.41 20.28
C GLU A 138 9.00 2.79 18.80
N ASN A 139 8.32 2.09 17.90
CA ASN A 139 8.41 2.31 16.47
C ASN A 139 7.76 3.64 16.04
N ILE A 140 6.61 4.03 16.62
CA ILE A 140 6.02 5.35 16.35
C ILE A 140 6.92 6.48 16.84
N GLN A 141 7.48 6.35 18.04
CA GLN A 141 8.42 7.32 18.60
C GLN A 141 9.65 7.47 17.69
N GLU A 142 10.23 6.37 17.23
CA GLU A 142 11.41 6.42 16.34
C GLU A 142 11.06 6.95 14.95
N ALA A 143 9.90 6.60 14.40
CA ALA A 143 9.43 7.15 13.13
C ALA A 143 9.27 8.69 13.21
N LEU A 144 8.68 9.21 14.28
CA LEU A 144 8.54 10.66 14.52
C LEU A 144 9.90 11.34 14.68
N ASN A 145 10.83 10.74 15.42
CA ASN A 145 12.23 11.23 15.53
C ASN A 145 12.93 11.30 14.16
N LYS A 146 12.55 10.41 13.24
CA LYS A 146 13.09 10.30 11.87
C LYS A 146 12.31 11.16 10.86
N GLY A 147 11.42 12.03 11.32
CA GLY A 147 10.69 12.97 10.47
C GLY A 147 9.41 12.42 9.84
N LEU A 148 8.79 11.39 10.42
CA LEU A 148 7.43 11.00 10.05
C LEU A 148 6.50 12.22 10.17
N PRO A 149 5.76 12.59 9.11
CA PRO A 149 4.82 13.70 9.23
C PRO A 149 3.71 13.35 10.21
N CYS A 150 3.37 14.29 11.11
CA CYS A 150 2.34 14.09 12.13
C CYS A 150 0.96 13.72 11.56
N SER A 151 0.70 14.09 10.31
CA SER A 151 -0.48 13.67 9.56
C SER A 151 -0.51 12.17 9.24
N PHE A 152 0.41 11.34 9.73
CA PHE A 152 0.37 9.88 9.58
C PHE A 152 0.04 9.17 10.90
N VAL A 153 -0.05 9.91 12.01
CA VAL A 153 -0.33 9.39 13.36
C VAL A 153 -1.55 10.06 14.01
N THR A 154 -2.42 10.68 13.21
CA THR A 154 -3.71 11.19 13.68
C THR A 154 -4.79 10.12 13.55
N PRO A 155 -5.68 9.97 14.54
CA PRO A 155 -6.84 9.08 14.44
C PRO A 155 -7.68 9.33 13.19
N GLY A 156 -8.25 8.26 12.62
CA GLY A 156 -9.12 8.31 11.44
C GLY A 156 -8.40 8.24 10.09
N ILE A 157 -7.07 8.02 10.09
CA ILE A 157 -6.30 7.81 8.86
C ILE A 157 -6.28 6.36 8.44
N THR A 158 -6.20 5.45 9.41
CA THR A 158 -6.35 4.02 9.17
C THR A 158 -7.07 3.41 10.36
N ASP A 159 -8.25 2.82 10.13
CA ASP A 159 -9.02 2.07 11.14
C ASP A 159 -8.15 1.05 11.88
N TYR A 160 -7.11 0.54 11.22
CA TYR A 160 -6.12 -0.40 11.75
C TYR A 160 -5.36 0.15 12.96
N MET A 161 -4.94 1.41 12.95
CA MET A 161 -4.09 1.97 14.01
C MET A 161 -4.88 2.69 15.09
N ASP A 162 -6.13 3.08 14.84
CA ASP A 162 -6.89 3.98 15.70
C ASP A 162 -6.93 3.55 17.17
N LYS A 163 -7.18 2.26 17.43
CA LYS A 163 -7.19 1.73 18.80
C LYS A 163 -5.83 1.88 19.51
N MET A 164 -4.73 1.69 18.79
CA MET A 164 -3.39 1.85 19.35
C MET A 164 -3.02 3.34 19.48
N LEU A 165 -3.50 4.18 18.56
CA LEU A 165 -3.29 5.64 18.62
C LEU A 165 -4.00 6.26 19.82
N GLU A 166 -5.15 5.74 20.26
CA GLU A 166 -5.85 6.21 21.46
C GLU A 166 -5.11 5.90 22.77
N HIS A 167 -4.09 5.04 22.74
CA HIS A 167 -3.35 4.67 23.94
C HIS A 167 -2.62 5.88 24.54
N THR A 168 -2.70 6.03 25.87
CA THR A 168 -2.20 7.23 26.58
C THR A 168 -0.73 7.52 26.29
N ARG A 169 0.11 6.48 26.28
CA ARG A 169 1.54 6.62 25.97
C ARG A 169 1.78 7.13 24.54
N VAL A 170 0.98 6.68 23.58
CA VAL A 170 1.09 7.10 22.17
C VAL A 170 0.63 8.55 22.03
N GLN A 171 -0.44 8.93 22.72
CA GLN A 171 -0.92 10.31 22.77
C GLN A 171 0.12 11.27 23.37
N GLU A 172 0.87 10.84 24.37
CA GLU A 172 1.99 11.62 24.93
C GLU A 172 3.11 11.79 23.89
N ILE A 173 3.51 10.71 23.22
CA ILE A 173 4.51 10.74 22.14
C ILE A 173 4.08 11.73 21.05
N ILE A 174 2.85 11.63 20.55
CA ILE A 174 2.32 12.51 19.50
C ILE A 174 2.35 13.97 19.96
N LYS A 175 1.89 14.27 21.19
CA LYS A 175 1.90 15.63 21.74
C LYS A 175 3.31 16.22 21.81
N THR A 176 4.33 15.42 22.10
CA THR A 176 5.71 15.92 22.17
C THR A 176 6.28 16.29 20.80
N HIS A 177 5.85 15.64 19.72
CA HIS A 177 6.45 15.81 18.39
C HIS A 177 5.63 16.72 17.46
N CYS A 178 4.31 16.83 17.68
CA CYS A 178 3.37 17.40 16.72
C CYS A 178 2.74 18.74 17.16
N GLN A 179 3.34 19.43 18.12
CA GLN A 179 2.91 20.75 18.62
C GLN A 179 3.56 21.93 17.89
#